data_AF-A0AAJ7FUG3-F1
#
_entry.id   AF-A0AAJ7FUG3-F1
#
_cell.length_a   1.000
_cell.length_b   1.000
_cell.length_c   1.000
_cell.angle_alpha   90.00
_cell.angle_beta   90.00
_cell.angle_gamma   90.00
#
_symmetry.space_group_name_H-M   'P 1'
#
loop_
_entity.id
_entity.type
_entity.pdbx_description
1 polymer ?
#
loop_
_entity_poly.entity_id
_entity_poly.type
_entity_poly.pdbx_seq_one_letter_code
_entity_poly.pdbx_strand_id
1 'polypeptide(L)'
;MVLNEVGKLVLELEKAELEAPGGVASAQAYAQLLAVYLYQNDLCNAKYLWKRIPANIKSKSTELGRIWVVGQRMWQRDWPAVHTALNAEWSEHIFSIMNALKDSVRERAMSLISEAYSSLGLTGLAAMTGLSLEQARQAAVEKGWGIDGMTVQPCKLDKEQCQTQASLTEDQLYKLTQFVSFLEN
;
A
#
# COMPACT_ATOMS: atom_id res chain seq x y z
N MET A 1 -3.35 10.49 -9.68
CA MET A 1 -4.77 10.92 -9.72
C MET A 1 -5.67 10.07 -8.81
N VAL A 2 -5.45 8.75 -8.73
CA VAL A 2 -6.24 7.81 -7.89
C VAL A 2 -6.16 8.07 -6.37
N LEU A 3 -5.01 8.50 -5.83
CA LEU A 3 -4.82 8.67 -4.37
C LEU A 3 -5.75 9.72 -3.73
N ASN A 4 -6.04 10.82 -4.43
CA ASN A 4 -6.92 11.88 -3.91
C ASN A 4 -8.40 11.43 -3.87
N GLU A 5 -8.79 10.51 -4.75
CA GLU A 5 -10.13 9.92 -4.75
C GLU A 5 -10.26 8.88 -3.64
N VAL A 6 -9.21 8.10 -3.39
CA VAL A 6 -9.17 7.12 -2.30
C VAL A 6 -9.26 7.80 -0.92
N GLY A 7 -8.56 8.92 -0.71
CA GLY A 7 -8.65 9.68 0.54
C GLY A 7 -10.08 10.18 0.83
N LYS A 8 -10.78 10.68 -0.19
CA LYS A 8 -12.19 11.09 -0.06
C LYS A 8 -13.10 9.88 0.21
N LEU A 9 -12.88 8.77 -0.49
CA LEU A 9 -13.65 7.54 -0.33
C LEU A 9 -13.55 6.99 1.10
N VAL A 10 -12.36 7.02 1.73
CA VAL A 10 -12.22 6.62 3.14
C VAL A 10 -13.10 7.47 4.05
N LEU A 11 -13.04 8.79 3.91
CA LEU A 11 -13.81 9.70 4.75
C LEU A 11 -15.32 9.49 4.60
N GLU A 12 -15.78 9.23 3.38
CA GLU A 12 -17.19 8.89 3.12
C GLU A 12 -17.60 7.56 3.76
N LEU A 13 -16.75 6.54 3.67
CA LEU A 13 -17.00 5.22 4.27
C LEU A 13 -16.95 5.27 5.80
N GLU A 14 -16.02 6.03 6.39
CA GLU A 14 -15.94 6.26 7.83
C GLU A 14 -17.16 7.01 8.34
N LYS A 15 -17.59 8.06 7.62
CA LYS A 15 -18.81 8.79 7.94
C LYS A 15 -20.05 7.89 7.86
N ALA A 16 -20.15 7.08 6.80
CA ALA A 16 -21.24 6.12 6.64
C ALA A 16 -21.24 5.05 7.75
N GLU A 17 -20.08 4.67 8.28
CA GLU A 17 -19.99 3.78 9.43
C GLU A 17 -20.54 4.43 10.70
N LEU A 18 -20.19 5.69 10.95
CA LEU A 18 -20.63 6.46 12.13
C LEU A 18 -22.12 6.81 12.09
N GLU A 19 -22.65 7.12 10.90
CA GLU A 19 -24.05 7.47 10.67
C GLU A 19 -24.96 6.25 10.49
N ALA A 20 -24.41 5.03 10.58
CA ALA A 20 -25.17 3.81 10.36
C ALA A 20 -26.33 3.66 11.36
N PRO A 21 -27.57 3.40 10.89
CA PRO A 21 -28.72 3.23 11.76
C PRO A 21 -28.52 2.01 12.66
N GLY A 22 -28.50 2.25 13.98
CA GLY A 22 -28.26 1.20 14.97
C GLY A 22 -26.77 0.93 15.29
N GLY A 23 -25.86 1.79 14.85
CA GLY A 23 -24.44 1.76 15.21
C GLY A 23 -23.63 0.63 14.58
N VAL A 24 -24.20 -0.08 13.59
CA VAL A 24 -23.56 -1.17 12.86
C VAL A 24 -23.78 -0.97 11.37
N ALA A 25 -22.69 -0.83 10.61
CA ALA A 25 -22.73 -0.64 9.16
C ALA A 25 -23.03 -1.95 8.40
N SER A 26 -23.26 -1.83 7.09
CA SER A 26 -23.47 -2.99 6.23
C SER A 26 -22.17 -3.78 6.03
N ALA A 27 -22.30 -5.08 5.73
CA ALA A 27 -21.14 -5.94 5.46
C ALA A 27 -20.30 -5.42 4.27
N GLN A 28 -20.96 -4.82 3.27
CA GLN A 28 -20.31 -4.22 2.10
C GLN A 28 -19.48 -2.99 2.49
N ALA A 29 -20.03 -2.08 3.30
CA ALA A 29 -19.31 -0.89 3.77
C ALA A 29 -18.06 -1.29 4.57
N TYR A 30 -18.18 -2.29 5.44
CA TYR A 30 -17.02 -2.83 6.18
C TYR A 30 -15.97 -3.46 5.27
N ALA A 31 -16.40 -4.19 4.25
CA ALA A 31 -15.49 -4.85 3.31
C ALA A 31 -14.75 -3.83 2.44
N GLN A 32 -15.45 -2.79 1.95
CA GLN A 32 -14.84 -1.66 1.24
C GLN A 32 -13.86 -0.90 2.13
N LEU A 33 -14.28 -0.50 3.34
CA LEU A 33 -13.42 0.26 4.25
C LEU A 33 -12.16 -0.53 4.64
N LEU A 34 -12.30 -1.85 4.88
CA LEU A 34 -11.16 -2.71 5.15
C LEU A 34 -10.21 -2.80 3.95
N ALA A 35 -10.74 -2.97 2.74
CA ALA A 35 -9.93 -3.02 1.52
C ALA A 35 -9.16 -1.70 1.29
N VAL A 36 -9.79 -0.55 1.56
CA VAL A 36 -9.13 0.74 1.41
C VAL A 36 -8.02 0.95 2.44
N TYR A 37 -8.23 0.57 3.71
CA TYR A 37 -7.13 0.62 4.70
C TYR A 37 -5.95 -0.26 4.31
N LEU A 38 -6.21 -1.44 3.73
CA LEU A 38 -5.13 -2.29 3.20
C LEU A 38 -4.41 -1.61 2.03
N TYR A 39 -5.14 -0.96 1.12
CA TYR A 39 -4.56 -0.20 -0.01
C TYR A 39 -3.66 0.94 0.46
N GLN A 40 -4.09 1.71 1.47
CA GLN A 40 -3.30 2.77 2.09
C GLN A 40 -2.13 2.23 2.93
N ASN A 41 -2.01 0.90 3.06
CA ASN A 41 -1.06 0.23 3.93
C ASN A 41 -1.18 0.65 5.42
N ASP A 42 -2.38 1.05 5.85
CA ASP A 42 -2.70 1.34 7.24
C ASP A 42 -3.23 0.08 7.94
N LEU A 43 -2.29 -0.81 8.24
CA LEU A 43 -2.61 -2.11 8.83
C LEU A 43 -3.13 -1.99 10.28
N CYS A 44 -2.80 -0.89 10.97
CA CYS A 44 -3.26 -0.63 12.32
C CYS A 44 -4.76 -0.35 12.33
N ASN A 45 -5.21 0.59 11.50
CA ASN A 45 -6.64 0.91 11.39
C ASN A 45 -7.44 -0.26 10.81
N ALA A 46 -6.89 -1.01 9.84
CA ALA A 46 -7.49 -2.25 9.36
C ALA A 46 -7.73 -3.27 10.50
N LYS A 47 -6.76 -3.44 11.40
CA LYS A 47 -6.87 -4.36 12.55
C LYS A 47 -7.90 -3.90 13.57
N TYR A 48 -7.95 -2.60 13.87
CA TYR A 48 -8.95 -2.07 14.81
C TYR A 48 -10.36 -2.11 14.21
N LEU A 49 -10.51 -1.84 12.92
CA LEU A 49 -11.76 -2.04 12.20
C LEU A 49 -12.21 -3.50 12.31
N TRP A 50 -11.34 -4.46 12.01
CA TRP A 50 -11.68 -5.88 12.12
C TRP A 50 -12.17 -6.25 13.53
N LYS A 51 -11.57 -5.69 14.59
CA LYS A 51 -12.02 -5.93 15.96
C LYS A 51 -13.40 -5.34 16.24
N ARG A 52 -13.71 -4.16 15.68
CA ARG A 52 -14.98 -3.45 15.85
C ARG A 52 -16.15 -4.16 15.17
N ILE A 53 -15.91 -4.83 14.04
CA ILE A 53 -16.96 -5.52 13.29
C ILE A 53 -17.61 -6.64 14.15
N PRO A 54 -18.94 -6.64 14.32
CA PRO A 54 -19.67 -7.68 15.04
C PRO A 54 -19.48 -9.10 14.46
N ALA A 55 -19.49 -10.12 15.33
CA ALA A 55 -19.24 -11.51 14.94
C ALA A 55 -20.28 -12.07 13.95
N ASN A 56 -21.54 -11.64 14.06
CA ASN A 56 -22.63 -12.01 13.15
C ASN A 56 -22.40 -11.53 11.71
N ILE A 57 -21.66 -10.43 11.50
CA ILE A 57 -21.32 -9.94 10.16
C ILE A 57 -20.16 -10.74 9.59
N LYS A 58 -19.14 -11.01 10.41
CA LYS A 58 -17.97 -11.82 10.02
C LYS A 58 -18.38 -13.22 9.57
N SER A 59 -19.33 -13.85 10.26
CA SER A 59 -19.80 -15.19 9.89
C SER A 59 -20.67 -15.21 8.63
N LYS A 60 -21.34 -14.10 8.30
CA LYS A 60 -22.23 -13.99 7.14
C LYS A 60 -21.50 -13.64 5.85
N SER A 61 -20.41 -12.86 5.94
CA SER A 61 -19.62 -12.46 4.77
C SER A 61 -18.30 -13.23 4.70
N THR A 62 -18.25 -14.19 3.78
CA THR A 62 -17.02 -14.93 3.46
C THR A 62 -15.97 -14.04 2.80
N GLU A 63 -16.40 -13.05 2.02
CA GLU A 63 -15.54 -12.08 1.35
C GLU A 63 -14.78 -11.22 2.36
N LEU A 64 -15.46 -10.73 3.41
CA LEU A 64 -14.84 -9.94 4.47
C LEU A 64 -13.73 -10.74 5.18
N GLY A 65 -13.96 -12.03 5.41
CA GLY A 65 -12.94 -12.95 5.93
C GLY A 65 -11.73 -13.09 5.01
N ARG A 66 -11.94 -13.21 3.69
CA ARG A 66 -10.85 -13.28 2.69
C ARG A 66 -10.01 -12.00 2.68
N ILE A 67 -10.64 -10.83 2.73
CA ILE A 67 -9.95 -9.53 2.81
C ILE A 67 -9.09 -9.48 4.08
N TRP A 68 -9.62 -9.94 5.20
CA TRP A 68 -8.84 -9.99 6.45
C TRP A 68 -7.64 -10.94 6.38
N VAL A 69 -7.78 -12.10 5.72
CA VAL A 69 -6.63 -13.00 5.48
C VAL A 69 -5.51 -12.28 4.71
N VAL A 70 -5.84 -11.49 3.68
CA VAL A 70 -4.85 -10.64 2.99
C VAL A 70 -4.15 -9.71 3.98
N GLY A 71 -4.93 -9.01 4.82
CA GLY A 71 -4.39 -8.13 5.86
C GLY A 71 -3.48 -8.85 6.86
N GLN A 72 -3.80 -10.08 7.26
CA GLN A 72 -2.96 -10.89 8.15
C GLN A 72 -1.62 -11.25 7.48
N ARG A 73 -1.62 -11.63 6.20
CA ARG A 73 -0.39 -11.93 5.45
C ARG A 73 0.46 -10.67 5.26
N MET A 74 -0.17 -9.52 4.99
CA MET A 74 0.52 -8.23 4.93
C MET A 74 1.16 -7.86 6.28
N TRP A 75 0.47 -8.11 7.40
CA TRP A 75 1.01 -7.89 8.74
C TRP A 75 2.24 -8.75 9.03
N GLN A 76 2.21 -10.02 8.61
CA GLN A 76 3.34 -10.96 8.74
C GLN A 76 4.47 -10.68 7.75
N ARG A 77 4.25 -9.80 6.77
CA ARG A 77 5.16 -9.52 5.63
C ARG A 77 5.48 -10.77 4.80
N ASP A 78 4.55 -11.71 4.75
CA ASP A 78 4.64 -12.91 3.91
C ASP A 78 4.15 -12.56 2.49
N TRP A 79 5.03 -11.98 1.69
CA TRP A 79 4.69 -11.48 0.34
C TRP A 79 4.16 -12.57 -0.60
N PRO A 80 4.74 -13.78 -0.68
CA PRO A 80 4.17 -14.86 -1.48
C PRO A 80 2.71 -15.16 -1.08
N ALA A 81 2.44 -15.29 0.22
CA ALA A 81 1.08 -15.56 0.69
C ALA A 81 0.11 -14.38 0.46
N VAL A 82 0.60 -13.14 0.50
CA VAL A 82 -0.19 -11.96 0.13
C VAL A 82 -0.64 -12.06 -1.34
N HIS A 83 0.28 -12.35 -2.27
CA HIS A 83 -0.05 -12.47 -3.69
C HIS A 83 -1.01 -13.64 -3.96
N THR A 84 -0.84 -14.77 -3.26
CA THR A 84 -1.80 -15.88 -3.34
C THR A 84 -3.19 -15.48 -2.84
N ALA A 85 -3.27 -14.78 -1.70
CA ALA A 85 -4.54 -14.34 -1.13
C ALA A 85 -5.23 -13.26 -1.99
N LEU A 86 -4.46 -12.40 -2.67
CA LEU A 86 -4.97 -11.36 -3.57
C LEU A 86 -5.54 -11.91 -4.89
N ASN A 87 -5.11 -13.10 -5.32
CA ASN A 87 -5.59 -13.76 -6.55
C ASN A 87 -6.98 -14.42 -6.41
N ALA A 88 -7.75 -14.05 -5.39
CA ALA A 88 -9.13 -14.50 -5.23
C ALA A 88 -10.11 -13.70 -6.12
N GLU A 89 -11.30 -14.25 -6.34
CA GLU A 89 -12.41 -13.52 -6.95
C GLU A 89 -13.04 -12.57 -5.94
N TRP A 90 -13.13 -11.28 -6.31
CA TRP A 90 -13.67 -10.19 -5.51
C TRP A 90 -14.98 -9.67 -6.14
N SER A 91 -15.90 -9.20 -5.31
CA SER A 91 -17.13 -8.54 -5.79
C SER A 91 -16.83 -7.24 -6.54
N GLU A 92 -17.72 -6.82 -7.44
CA GLU A 92 -17.54 -5.61 -8.27
C GLU A 92 -17.24 -4.35 -7.44
N HIS A 93 -17.78 -4.28 -6.22
CA HIS A 93 -17.63 -3.14 -5.32
C HIS A 93 -16.24 -3.00 -4.69
N ILE A 94 -15.44 -4.07 -4.70
CA ILE A 94 -14.15 -4.16 -4.02
C ILE A 94 -13.05 -4.54 -5.02
N PHE A 95 -13.41 -5.11 -6.17
CA PHE A 95 -12.51 -5.54 -7.23
C PHE A 95 -11.54 -4.44 -7.67
N SER A 96 -12.04 -3.23 -7.90
CA SER A 96 -11.20 -2.09 -8.30
C SER A 96 -10.14 -1.75 -7.26
N ILE A 97 -10.51 -1.74 -5.97
CA ILE A 97 -9.63 -1.42 -4.84
C ILE A 97 -8.61 -2.54 -4.63
N MET A 98 -9.03 -3.80 -4.71
CA MET A 98 -8.14 -4.96 -4.52
C MET A 98 -7.17 -5.12 -5.68
N ASN A 99 -7.57 -4.82 -6.91
CA ASN A 99 -6.67 -4.80 -8.04
C ASN A 99 -5.63 -3.67 -7.89
N ALA A 100 -6.07 -2.47 -7.48
CA ALA A 100 -5.15 -1.38 -7.17
C ALA A 100 -4.20 -1.72 -6.01
N LEU A 101 -4.67 -2.46 -4.99
CA LEU A 101 -3.84 -2.96 -3.90
C LEU A 101 -2.79 -3.95 -4.40
N LYS A 102 -3.16 -4.86 -5.31
CA LYS A 102 -2.21 -5.80 -5.92
C LYS A 102 -1.08 -5.10 -6.65
N ASP A 103 -1.40 -4.06 -7.41
CA ASP A 103 -0.39 -3.26 -8.10
C ASP A 103 0.46 -2.44 -7.12
N SER A 104 -0.15 -1.83 -6.11
CA SER A 104 0.55 -1.07 -5.06
C SER A 104 1.52 -1.95 -4.26
N VAL A 105 1.11 -3.18 -3.88
CA VAL A 105 1.97 -4.14 -3.19
C VAL A 105 3.18 -4.50 -4.06
N ARG A 106 2.96 -4.74 -5.36
CA ARG A 106 4.05 -5.03 -6.30
C ARG A 106 4.99 -3.84 -6.46
N GLU A 107 4.46 -2.63 -6.64
CA GLU A 107 5.27 -1.42 -6.76
C GLU A 107 6.11 -1.17 -5.51
N ARG A 108 5.52 -1.33 -4.33
CA ARG A 108 6.22 -1.21 -3.05
C ARG A 108 7.31 -2.27 -2.89
N ALA A 109 7.03 -3.51 -3.27
CA ALA A 109 8.05 -4.56 -3.27
C ALA A 109 9.22 -4.19 -4.19
N MET A 110 8.94 -3.68 -5.40
CA MET A 110 9.98 -3.21 -6.33
C MET A 110 10.80 -2.04 -5.78
N SER A 111 10.15 -1.04 -5.15
CA SER A 111 10.86 0.10 -4.52
C SER A 111 11.77 -0.38 -3.39
N LEU A 112 11.25 -1.27 -2.52
CA LEU A 112 12.02 -1.86 -1.43
C LEU A 112 13.25 -2.61 -1.96
N ILE A 113 13.09 -3.35 -3.05
CA ILE A 113 14.19 -4.10 -3.65
C ILE A 113 15.27 -3.16 -4.21
N SER A 114 14.89 -2.08 -4.91
CA SER A 114 15.87 -1.09 -5.38
C SER A 114 16.61 -0.37 -4.25
N GLU A 115 15.97 -0.20 -3.09
CA GLU A 115 16.53 0.60 -2.00
C GLU A 115 17.37 -0.23 -1.03
N ALA A 116 16.92 -1.46 -0.72
CA ALA A 116 17.47 -2.28 0.36
C ALA A 116 18.40 -3.40 -0.09
N TYR A 117 18.40 -3.78 -1.37
CA TYR A 117 19.20 -4.91 -1.86
C TYR A 117 20.25 -4.46 -2.87
N SER A 118 21.51 -4.80 -2.61
CA SER A 118 22.60 -4.66 -3.61
C SER A 118 22.65 -5.84 -4.58
N SER A 119 22.27 -7.02 -4.10
CA SER A 119 22.10 -8.23 -4.89
C SER A 119 20.95 -9.06 -4.34
N LEU A 120 20.18 -9.69 -5.23
CA LEU A 120 19.01 -10.49 -4.88
C LEU A 120 18.88 -11.65 -5.87
N GLY A 121 18.60 -12.86 -5.39
CA GLY A 121 18.29 -13.99 -6.26
C GLY A 121 16.98 -13.77 -7.02
N LEU A 122 16.92 -14.19 -8.28
CA LEU A 122 15.73 -14.08 -9.14
C LEU A 122 14.51 -14.79 -8.53
N THR A 123 14.74 -15.88 -7.80
CA THR A 123 13.69 -16.58 -7.03
C THR A 123 13.12 -15.72 -5.90
N GLY A 124 13.98 -14.99 -5.19
CA GLY A 124 13.57 -14.04 -4.15
C GLY A 124 12.79 -12.86 -4.73
N LEU A 125 13.25 -12.31 -5.85
CA LEU A 125 12.54 -11.25 -6.59
C LEU A 125 11.14 -11.71 -7.02
N ALA A 126 11.03 -12.91 -7.60
CA ALA A 126 9.77 -13.50 -8.00
C ALA A 126 8.82 -13.71 -6.80
N ALA A 127 9.34 -14.24 -5.68
CA ALA A 127 8.55 -14.45 -4.46
C ALA A 127 8.01 -13.13 -3.87
N MET A 128 8.82 -12.06 -3.87
CA MET A 128 8.41 -10.76 -3.33
C MET A 128 7.41 -10.03 -4.23
N THR A 129 7.55 -10.16 -5.55
CA THR A 129 6.68 -9.47 -6.52
C THR A 129 5.45 -10.26 -6.96
N GLY A 130 5.40 -11.55 -6.66
CA GLY A 130 4.33 -12.46 -7.06
C GLY A 130 4.32 -12.77 -8.56
N LEU A 131 5.44 -12.56 -9.24
CA LEU A 131 5.60 -12.77 -10.68
C LEU A 131 6.24 -14.14 -10.96
N SER A 132 6.07 -14.65 -12.19
CA SER A 132 6.87 -15.80 -12.63
C SER A 132 8.35 -15.39 -12.77
N LEU A 133 9.26 -16.36 -12.79
CA LEU A 133 10.70 -16.10 -12.94
C LEU A 133 11.01 -15.31 -14.23
N GLU A 134 10.31 -15.62 -15.32
CA GLU A 134 10.46 -14.94 -16.60
C GLU A 134 9.97 -13.48 -16.53
N GLN A 135 8.80 -13.26 -15.94
CA GLN A 135 8.23 -11.93 -15.75
C GLN A 135 9.07 -11.08 -14.79
N ALA A 136 9.59 -11.68 -13.72
CA ALA A 136 10.48 -11.01 -12.78
C ALA A 136 11.79 -10.56 -13.45
N ARG A 137 12.34 -11.41 -14.35
CA ARG A 137 13.51 -11.06 -15.14
C ARG A 137 13.22 -9.88 -16.07
N GLN A 138 12.08 -9.93 -16.78
CA GLN A 138 11.66 -8.85 -17.67
C GLN A 138 11.46 -7.53 -16.91
N ALA A 139 10.81 -7.57 -15.74
CA ALA A 139 10.60 -6.40 -14.89
C ALA A 139 11.91 -5.79 -14.37
N ALA A 140 12.92 -6.62 -14.07
CA ALA A 140 14.25 -6.15 -13.70
C ALA A 140 14.97 -5.45 -14.87
N VAL A 141 14.87 -6.00 -16.09
CA VAL A 141 15.42 -5.37 -17.30
C VAL A 141 14.74 -4.03 -17.59
N GLU A 142 13.41 -3.96 -17.48
CA GLU A 142 12.64 -2.72 -17.68
C GLU A 142 13.03 -1.63 -16.67
N LYS A 143 13.44 -2.02 -15.47
CA LYS A 143 13.96 -1.10 -14.44
C LYS A 143 15.44 -0.75 -14.62
N GLY A 144 16.12 -1.32 -15.62
CA GLY A 144 17.55 -1.10 -15.88
C GLY A 144 18.47 -1.77 -14.86
N TRP A 145 18.01 -2.83 -14.17
CA TRP A 145 18.82 -3.56 -13.21
C TRP A 145 19.77 -4.55 -13.91
N GLY A 146 20.98 -4.71 -13.36
CA GLY A 146 21.93 -5.70 -13.86
C GLY A 146 21.46 -7.12 -13.55
N ILE A 147 21.59 -8.03 -14.50
CA ILE A 147 21.22 -9.45 -14.31
C ILE A 147 22.43 -10.31 -14.65
N ASP A 148 22.95 -11.03 -13.66
CA ASP A 148 24.05 -11.99 -13.81
C ASP A 148 23.54 -13.39 -13.47
N GLY A 149 23.16 -14.14 -14.51
CA GLY A 149 22.56 -15.48 -14.39
C GLY A 149 21.27 -15.47 -13.57
N MET A 150 21.34 -16.00 -12.34
CA MET A 150 20.22 -16.08 -11.39
C MET A 150 20.21 -14.94 -10.37
N THR A 151 21.13 -14.00 -10.44
CA THR A 151 21.26 -12.89 -9.51
C THR A 151 20.90 -11.59 -10.20
N VAL A 152 20.07 -10.79 -9.53
CA VAL A 152 19.68 -9.45 -9.94
C VAL A 152 20.45 -8.46 -9.07
N GLN A 153 20.94 -7.39 -9.67
CA GLN A 153 21.59 -6.26 -9.00
C GLN A 153 20.67 -5.04 -9.13
N PRO A 154 19.81 -4.79 -8.13
CA PRO A 154 18.96 -3.62 -8.12
C PRO A 154 19.81 -2.36 -8.00
N CYS A 155 19.51 -1.36 -8.81
CA CYS A 155 20.07 -0.03 -8.68
C CYS A 155 19.03 0.90 -8.05
N LYS A 156 19.48 1.75 -7.14
CA LYS A 156 18.65 2.86 -6.64
C LYS A 156 18.30 3.75 -7.84
N LEU A 157 17.00 4.00 -8.02
CA LEU A 157 16.57 5.07 -8.90
C LEU A 157 16.91 6.37 -8.17
N ASP A 158 17.83 7.19 -8.72
CA ASP A 158 18.12 8.53 -8.21
C ASP A 158 16.88 9.41 -8.32
N LYS A 159 16.01 9.37 -7.31
CA LYS A 159 14.77 10.16 -7.31
C LYS A 159 14.96 11.61 -6.84
N GLU A 160 16.14 12.02 -6.37
CA GLU A 160 16.24 13.25 -5.54
C GLU A 160 17.54 14.05 -5.67
N GLN A 161 17.98 14.40 -6.89
CA GLN A 161 19.04 15.43 -7.03
C GLN A 161 18.62 16.71 -7.75
N CYS A 162 17.40 16.79 -8.32
CA CYS A 162 17.04 17.91 -9.21
C CYS A 162 15.97 18.88 -8.66
N GLN A 163 15.13 18.48 -7.68
CA GLN A 163 13.99 19.30 -7.24
C GLN A 163 14.16 19.96 -5.86
N THR A 164 15.12 19.51 -5.06
CA THR A 164 15.21 19.89 -3.64
C THR A 164 15.93 21.22 -3.41
N GLN A 165 16.83 21.65 -4.30
CA GLN A 165 17.69 22.80 -4.02
C GLN A 165 16.99 24.16 -4.12
N ALA A 166 15.92 24.30 -4.92
CA ALA A 166 15.27 25.59 -5.14
C ALA A 166 14.17 25.91 -4.11
N SER A 167 13.41 24.92 -3.65
CA SER A 167 12.32 25.11 -2.68
C SER A 167 12.81 25.27 -1.24
N LEU A 168 13.97 24.68 -0.91
CA LEU A 168 14.58 24.81 0.42
C LEU A 168 14.96 26.27 0.74
N THR A 169 15.33 27.07 -0.26
CA THR A 169 15.90 28.41 -0.05
C THR A 169 14.86 29.45 0.41
N GLU A 170 13.65 29.42 -0.15
CA GLU A 170 12.61 30.41 0.16
C GLU A 170 11.96 30.15 1.52
N ASP A 171 11.64 28.89 1.83
CA ASP A 171 11.12 28.48 3.13
C ASP A 171 12.12 28.74 4.27
N GLN A 172 13.42 28.56 4.00
CA GLN A 172 14.48 28.90 4.95
C GLN A 172 14.56 30.40 5.20
N LEU A 173 14.46 31.24 4.17
CA LEU A 173 14.45 32.70 4.30
C LEU A 173 13.24 33.21 5.08
N TYR A 174 12.05 32.63 4.83
CA TYR A 174 10.84 32.98 5.57
C TYR A 174 10.98 32.65 7.07
N LYS A 175 11.50 31.46 7.40
CA LYS A 175 11.77 31.06 8.80
C LYS A 175 12.82 31.94 9.46
N LEU A 176 13.90 32.29 8.75
CA LEU A 176 14.92 33.21 9.25
C LEU A 176 14.33 34.59 9.56
N THR A 177 13.44 35.08 8.68
CA THR A 177 12.74 36.36 8.89
C THR A 177 11.85 36.31 10.14
N GLN A 178 11.14 35.20 10.35
CA GLN A 178 10.36 34.99 11.58
C GLN A 178 11.24 34.96 12.83
N PHE A 179 12.40 34.30 12.78
CA PHE A 179 13.33 34.25 13.92
C PHE A 179 13.91 35.63 14.25
N VAL A 180 14.30 36.41 13.24
CA VAL A 180 14.81 37.77 13.45
C VAL A 180 13.71 38.67 14.03
N SER A 181 12.51 38.65 13.46
CA SER A 181 11.36 39.41 13.98
C SER A 181 10.97 39.03 15.41
N PHE A 182 11.18 37.77 15.83
CA PHE A 182 10.92 37.32 17.19
C PHE A 182 11.99 37.79 18.19
N LEU A 183 13.25 37.89 17.75
CA LEU A 183 14.37 38.31 18.62
C LEU A 183 14.53 39.83 18.73
N GLU A 184 14.01 40.59 17.77
CA GLU A 184 14.05 42.05 17.76
C GLU A 184 12.95 42.72 18.62
N ASN A 185 11.92 41.97 19.04
CA ASN A 185 10.89 42.42 19.98
C ASN A 185 11.14 41.88 21.40
#